data_AF-A0A8J7QNN0-F1
#
_entry.id   AF-A0A8J7QNN0-F1
#
_cell.length_a   1.000
_cell.length_b   1.000
_cell.length_c   1.000
_cell.angle_alpha   90.00
_cell.angle_beta   90.00
_cell.angle_gamma   90.00
#
_symmetry.space_group_name_H-M   'P 1'
#
loop_
_entity.id
_entity.type
_entity.pdbx_description
1 polymer ?
#
loop_
_entity_poly.entity_id
_entity_poly.type
_entity_poly.pdbx_seq_one_letter_code
_entity_poly.pdbx_strand_id
1 'polypeptide(L)'
;MNILLCSVLTTLLVAGGERLPFPDQPDIYLERFQKPDRPTRVFFLAPHENEQVVNDYLAKKVLKEGGCFLILRQRGQRHLFLKVGDAEYEVDPNRIFTPVGAESSLRRENPGLKEQPALLAQAVARAVAVGDFIKSHMNDLRRGSIIIAVHNNTDGFDDDGKGGVGTVSMVRYQKKLDTGAGYILKLHHGTHDEDDLFFITKKRDFKKLRRLGYNLVLQHPRVAVDPDEDDGSLSVLSEKRGLRYLNIEAQRREGCDHLDVQQKMVDQVFRLVRP
;
A
#
# COMPACT_ATOMS: atom_id res chain seq x y z
N MET A 1 -42.69 -10.69 11.16
CA MET A 1 -42.02 -9.43 11.49
C MET A 1 -40.54 -9.72 11.60
N ASN A 2 -39.80 -9.19 10.63
CA ASN A 2 -38.36 -9.24 10.33
C ASN A 2 -37.40 -10.20 11.07
N ILE A 3 -36.86 -11.10 10.25
CA ILE A 3 -35.61 -11.83 10.42
C ILE A 3 -34.45 -10.84 10.22
N LEU A 4 -33.59 -10.67 11.22
CA LEU A 4 -32.32 -9.96 11.06
C LEU A 4 -31.28 -10.99 10.56
N LEU A 5 -31.09 -11.06 9.24
CA LEU A 5 -29.95 -11.77 8.66
C LEU A 5 -28.70 -10.93 8.92
N CYS A 6 -27.90 -11.35 9.88
CA CYS A 6 -26.53 -10.87 10.06
C CYS A 6 -25.71 -11.40 8.86
N SER A 7 -25.36 -10.54 7.91
CA SER A 7 -24.50 -10.91 6.79
C SER A 7 -23.08 -11.10 7.30
N VAL A 8 -22.72 -12.34 7.62
CA VAL A 8 -21.33 -12.75 7.73
C VAL A 8 -20.72 -12.61 6.33
N LEU A 9 -20.03 -11.50 6.07
CA LEU A 9 -19.12 -11.40 4.93
C LEU A 9 -18.09 -12.51 5.13
N THR A 10 -18.30 -13.61 4.42
CA THR A 10 -17.32 -14.68 4.35
C THR A 10 -16.26 -14.16 3.39
N THR A 11 -15.13 -13.69 3.91
CA THR A 11 -13.96 -13.37 3.10
C THR A 11 -13.61 -14.65 2.35
N LEU A 12 -13.93 -14.70 1.05
CA LEU A 12 -13.51 -15.79 0.18
C LEU A 12 -11.98 -15.73 0.13
N LEU A 13 -11.33 -16.58 0.93
CA LEU A 13 -9.92 -16.90 0.77
C LEU A 13 -9.72 -17.35 -0.67
N VAL A 14 -8.83 -16.69 -1.40
CA VAL A 14 -8.45 -17.17 -2.72
C VAL A 14 -7.76 -18.52 -2.50
N ALA A 15 -8.24 -19.56 -3.18
CA ALA A 15 -7.68 -20.90 -3.04
C ALA A 15 -6.16 -20.87 -3.26
N GLY A 16 -5.40 -21.38 -2.27
CA GLY A 16 -3.93 -21.43 -2.30
C GLY A 16 -3.20 -20.36 -1.48
N GLY A 17 -3.93 -19.51 -0.74
CA GLY A 17 -3.34 -18.57 0.23
C GLY A 17 -2.95 -19.24 1.55
N GLU A 18 -1.77 -18.95 2.07
CA GLU A 18 -1.32 -19.36 3.39
C GLU A 18 -1.56 -18.24 4.40
N ARG A 19 -2.16 -18.56 5.54
CA ARG A 19 -2.41 -17.61 6.63
C ARG A 19 -1.21 -17.57 7.59
N LEU A 20 -0.65 -16.39 7.77
CA LEU A 20 0.50 -16.12 8.62
C LEU A 20 0.08 -15.11 9.70
N PRO A 21 -0.30 -15.57 10.92
CA PRO A 21 -0.75 -14.67 11.98
C PRO A 21 0.41 -13.85 12.55
N PHE A 22 0.15 -12.57 12.85
CA PHE A 22 1.07 -11.75 13.63
C PHE A 22 1.10 -12.29 15.07
N PRO A 23 2.27 -12.68 15.62
CA PRO A 23 2.34 -13.42 16.89
C PRO A 23 1.67 -12.72 18.07
N ASP A 24 1.83 -11.40 18.17
CA ASP A 24 1.35 -10.66 19.34
C ASP A 24 -0.14 -10.26 19.25
N GLN A 25 -0.74 -10.34 18.06
CA GLN A 25 -2.16 -10.08 17.84
C GLN A 25 -2.64 -10.89 16.62
N PRO A 26 -3.00 -12.18 16.79
CA PRO A 26 -3.28 -13.10 15.68
C PRO A 26 -4.51 -12.78 14.81
N ASP A 27 -5.35 -11.82 15.24
CA ASP A 27 -6.40 -11.26 14.38
C ASP A 27 -5.86 -10.35 13.27
N ILE A 28 -4.62 -9.87 13.40
CA ILE A 28 -3.82 -9.29 12.32
C ILE A 28 -3.03 -10.43 11.68
N TYR A 29 -3.15 -10.60 10.36
CA TYR A 29 -2.41 -11.65 9.67
C TYR A 29 -2.09 -11.27 8.23
N LEU A 30 -1.09 -11.95 7.66
CA LEU A 30 -0.82 -11.92 6.23
C LEU A 30 -1.47 -13.14 5.58
N GLU A 31 -2.15 -12.90 4.46
CA GLU A 31 -2.49 -13.95 3.50
C GLU A 31 -1.40 -13.96 2.42
N ARG A 32 -0.65 -15.06 2.32
CA ARG A 32 0.50 -15.20 1.43
C ARG A 32 0.20 -16.09 0.24
N PHE A 33 0.52 -15.61 -0.95
CA PHE A 33 0.53 -16.37 -2.20
C PHE A 33 1.95 -16.44 -2.74
N GLN A 34 2.54 -17.65 -2.69
CA GLN A 34 3.87 -17.91 -3.22
C GLN A 34 4.00 -19.40 -3.53
N LYS A 35 4.80 -19.77 -4.54
CA LYS A 35 5.19 -21.16 -4.77
C LYS A 35 6.21 -21.61 -3.70
N PRO A 36 5.99 -22.71 -2.96
CA PRO A 36 6.79 -23.14 -1.81
C PRO A 36 8.31 -23.23 -2.05
N ASP A 37 8.75 -23.52 -3.28
CA ASP A 37 10.15 -23.86 -3.58
C ASP A 37 10.88 -22.85 -4.47
N ARG A 38 10.39 -21.60 -4.54
CA ARG A 38 11.03 -20.58 -5.39
C ARG A 38 11.38 -19.32 -4.60
N PRO A 39 12.65 -19.14 -4.18
CA PRO A 39 13.07 -17.86 -3.63
C PRO A 39 12.81 -16.75 -4.65
N THR A 40 12.26 -15.64 -4.17
CA THR A 40 11.89 -14.50 -5.00
C THR A 40 12.59 -13.24 -4.50
N ARG A 41 12.79 -12.30 -5.43
CA ARG A 41 13.18 -10.91 -5.13
C ARG A 41 12.05 -9.92 -5.45
N VAL A 42 10.90 -10.41 -5.90
CA VAL A 42 9.73 -9.61 -6.26
C VAL A 42 8.63 -9.87 -5.24
N PHE A 43 8.25 -8.83 -4.52
CA PHE A 43 7.25 -8.87 -3.46
C PHE A 43 6.14 -7.87 -3.77
N PHE A 44 4.91 -8.36 -3.75
CA PHE A 44 3.69 -7.56 -3.86
C PHE A 44 3.06 -7.43 -2.47
N LEU A 45 2.54 -6.26 -2.14
CA LEU A 45 1.82 -5.99 -0.89
C LEU A 45 0.52 -5.25 -1.17
N ALA A 46 -0.60 -5.78 -0.68
CA ALA A 46 -1.86 -5.05 -0.53
C ALA A 46 -2.04 -4.74 0.96
N PRO A 47 -1.73 -3.51 1.42
CA PRO A 47 -1.72 -3.17 2.84
C PRO A 47 -3.11 -2.83 3.39
N HIS A 48 -4.05 -2.39 2.53
CA HIS A 48 -5.42 -2.05 2.91
C HIS A 48 -6.37 -3.19 2.52
N GLU A 49 -7.02 -3.82 3.51
CA GLU A 49 -7.82 -5.02 3.24
C GLU A 49 -9.05 -4.72 2.37
N ASN A 50 -9.60 -3.51 2.51
CA ASN A 50 -10.76 -3.09 1.73
C ASN A 50 -10.41 -2.75 0.27
N GLU A 51 -9.13 -2.71 -0.14
CA GLU A 51 -8.68 -2.43 -1.51
C GLU A 51 -8.32 -3.75 -2.21
N GLN A 52 -9.34 -4.47 -2.68
CA GLN A 52 -9.18 -5.86 -3.12
C GLN A 52 -9.51 -6.14 -4.59
N VAL A 53 -9.74 -5.10 -5.39
CA VAL A 53 -10.28 -5.21 -6.77
C VAL A 53 -9.45 -6.19 -7.62
N VAL A 54 -8.12 -6.09 -7.61
CA VAL A 54 -7.22 -6.94 -8.41
C VAL A 54 -6.61 -8.12 -7.66
N ASN A 55 -6.92 -8.32 -6.38
CA ASN A 55 -6.19 -9.28 -5.53
C ASN A 55 -6.25 -10.71 -6.06
N ASP A 56 -7.42 -11.17 -6.50
CA ASP A 56 -7.61 -12.50 -7.10
C ASP A 56 -6.77 -12.71 -8.35
N TYR A 57 -6.73 -11.70 -9.23
CA TYR A 57 -5.95 -11.73 -10.46
C TYR A 57 -4.45 -11.80 -10.14
N LEU A 58 -3.99 -10.92 -9.24
CA LEU A 58 -2.61 -10.85 -8.82
C LEU A 58 -2.14 -12.14 -8.13
N ALA A 59 -2.95 -12.70 -7.23
CA ALA A 59 -2.67 -13.97 -6.58
C ALA A 59 -2.48 -15.10 -7.59
N LYS A 60 -3.42 -15.28 -8.53
CA LYS A 60 -3.32 -16.28 -9.61
C LYS A 60 -2.07 -16.04 -10.47
N LYS A 61 -1.75 -14.78 -10.78
CA LYS A 61 -0.59 -14.42 -11.59
C LYS A 61 0.73 -14.71 -10.86
N VAL A 62 0.84 -14.39 -9.57
CA VAL A 62 2.02 -14.73 -8.74
C VAL A 62 2.20 -16.24 -8.64
N LEU A 63 1.13 -16.99 -8.40
CA LEU A 63 1.19 -18.45 -8.39
C LEU A 63 1.62 -19.01 -9.75
N LYS A 64 1.22 -18.39 -10.86
CA LYS A 64 1.62 -18.83 -12.21
C LYS A 64 3.07 -18.45 -12.53
N GLU A 65 3.42 -17.18 -12.41
CA GLU A 65 4.64 -16.57 -12.97
C GLU A 65 5.79 -16.45 -11.96
N GLY A 66 5.51 -16.59 -10.66
CA GLY A 66 6.46 -16.39 -9.57
C GLY A 66 6.37 -15.00 -8.94
N GLY A 67 7.01 -14.85 -7.78
CA GLY A 67 6.80 -13.70 -6.90
C GLY A 67 6.30 -14.17 -5.52
N CYS A 68 6.09 -13.22 -4.63
CA CYS A 68 5.37 -13.41 -3.37
C CYS A 68 4.36 -12.26 -3.25
N PHE A 69 3.09 -12.58 -3.02
CA PHE A 69 2.05 -11.59 -2.77
C PHE A 69 1.56 -11.75 -1.35
N LEU A 70 1.56 -10.64 -0.61
CA LEU A 70 1.10 -10.54 0.76
C LEU A 70 -0.12 -9.61 0.79
N ILE A 71 -1.21 -10.07 1.39
CA ILE A 71 -2.36 -9.23 1.71
C ILE A 71 -2.41 -9.09 3.23
N LEU A 72 -2.42 -7.86 3.72
CA LEU A 72 -2.62 -7.60 5.13
C LEU A 72 -4.12 -7.64 5.46
N ARG A 73 -4.46 -8.42 6.47
CA ARG A 73 -5.85 -8.71 6.83
C ARG A 73 -6.10 -8.35 8.29
N GLN A 74 -7.15 -7.56 8.51
CA GLN A 74 -7.85 -7.35 9.78
C GLN A 74 -9.25 -6.75 9.52
N ARG A 75 -10.30 -7.53 9.77
CA ARG A 75 -11.73 -7.08 9.81
C ARG A 75 -12.30 -6.48 8.50
N GLY A 76 -11.61 -6.59 7.36
CA GLY A 76 -12.11 -6.07 6.08
C GLY A 76 -12.04 -4.55 5.94
N GLN A 77 -11.25 -3.86 6.78
CA GLN A 77 -11.19 -2.40 6.86
C GLN A 77 -9.93 -1.81 6.22
N ARG A 78 -9.92 -0.48 6.05
CA ARG A 78 -8.72 0.26 5.62
C ARG A 78 -7.65 0.25 6.71
N HIS A 79 -8.02 0.66 7.91
CA HIS A 79 -7.08 0.81 9.02
C HIS A 79 -6.99 -0.46 9.87
N LEU A 80 -5.85 -0.61 10.54
CA LEU A 80 -5.67 -1.63 11.56
C LEU A 80 -6.09 -1.09 12.92
N PHE A 81 -6.52 -2.00 13.79
CA PHE A 81 -6.86 -1.78 15.19
C PHE A 81 -5.86 -2.54 16.06
N LEU A 82 -4.93 -1.80 16.67
CA LEU A 82 -3.85 -2.33 17.49
C LEU A 82 -4.28 -2.44 18.95
N LYS A 83 -4.21 -3.64 19.52
CA LYS A 83 -4.47 -3.86 20.95
C LYS A 83 -3.25 -3.47 21.78
N VAL A 84 -3.44 -2.52 22.69
CA VAL A 84 -2.44 -2.04 23.64
C VAL A 84 -3.12 -1.84 24.99
N GLY A 85 -2.76 -2.68 25.97
CA GLY A 85 -3.52 -2.79 27.22
C GLY A 85 -4.96 -3.25 26.94
N ASP A 86 -5.93 -2.58 27.54
CA ASP A 86 -7.36 -2.88 27.40
C ASP A 86 -8.05 -2.09 26.28
N ALA A 87 -7.29 -1.38 25.45
CA ALA A 87 -7.80 -0.49 24.41
C ALA A 87 -7.30 -0.89 23.01
N GLU A 88 -8.01 -0.41 21.98
CA GLU A 88 -7.62 -0.52 20.58
C GLU A 88 -7.32 0.86 19.99
N TYR A 89 -6.25 0.93 19.19
CA TYR A 89 -5.82 2.16 18.51
C TYR A 89 -5.77 1.96 17.01
N GLU A 90 -6.32 2.93 16.29
CA GLU A 90 -6.41 2.89 14.83
C GLU A 90 -5.10 3.36 14.19
N VAL A 91 -4.64 2.68 13.13
CA VAL A 91 -3.45 3.09 12.38
C VAL A 91 -3.60 2.75 10.91
N ASP A 92 -3.12 3.63 10.03
CA ASP A 92 -3.02 3.32 8.61
C ASP A 92 -1.83 2.37 8.38
N PRO A 93 -2.04 1.14 7.89
CA PRO A 93 -0.97 0.17 7.69
C PRO A 93 0.06 0.60 6.61
N ASN A 94 -0.26 1.59 5.78
CA ASN A 94 0.73 2.19 4.87
C ASN A 94 1.54 3.34 5.53
N ARG A 95 1.54 3.44 6.87
CA ARG A 95 2.29 4.43 7.64
C ARG A 95 3.19 3.80 8.71
N ILE A 96 3.21 2.48 8.85
CA ILE A 96 3.86 1.78 9.97
C ILE A 96 5.31 1.35 9.72
N PHE A 97 5.89 1.69 8.56
CA PHE A 97 7.21 1.19 8.18
C PHE A 97 8.38 1.99 8.77
N THR A 98 8.09 3.15 9.36
CA THR A 98 9.04 3.96 10.14
C THR A 98 8.38 4.40 11.45
N PRO A 99 9.17 4.61 12.54
CA PRO A 99 8.60 5.12 13.79
C PRO A 99 7.93 6.50 13.64
N VAL A 100 8.51 7.39 12.83
CA VAL A 100 7.99 8.75 12.59
C VAL A 100 6.59 8.71 11.96
N GLY A 101 6.43 7.93 10.88
CA GLY A 101 5.13 7.81 10.24
C GLY A 101 4.11 7.05 11.09
N ALA A 102 4.55 6.03 11.85
CA ALA A 102 3.68 5.29 12.75
C ALA A 102 3.10 6.21 13.83
N GLU A 103 3.95 7.01 14.47
CA GLU A 103 3.53 8.00 15.46
C GLU A 103 2.60 9.06 14.87
N SER A 104 2.95 9.61 13.70
CA SER A 104 2.13 10.61 12.99
C SER A 104 0.73 10.07 12.68
N SER A 105 0.64 8.83 12.17
CA SER A 105 -0.64 8.17 11.90
C SER A 105 -1.42 7.96 13.19
N LEU A 106 -0.81 7.40 14.24
CA LEU A 106 -1.49 7.14 15.51
C LEU A 106 -2.05 8.42 16.15
N ARG A 107 -1.29 9.53 16.13
CA ARG A 107 -1.74 10.83 16.64
C ARG A 107 -2.90 11.42 15.84
N ARG A 108 -2.96 11.14 14.53
CA ARG A 108 -4.02 11.62 13.65
C ARG A 108 -5.31 10.84 13.84
N GLU A 109 -5.22 9.50 13.80
CA GLU A 109 -6.41 8.64 13.90
C GLU A 109 -6.92 8.53 15.35
N ASN A 110 -6.07 8.78 16.36
CA ASN A 110 -6.43 8.69 17.78
C ASN A 110 -6.09 9.99 18.52
N PRO A 111 -6.89 11.08 18.39
CA PRO A 111 -6.59 12.36 19.01
C PRO A 111 -6.35 12.28 20.53
N GLY A 112 -7.00 11.35 21.24
CA GLY A 112 -6.83 11.13 22.67
C GLY A 112 -5.45 10.59 23.09
N LEU A 113 -4.64 10.05 22.16
CA LEU A 113 -3.27 9.60 22.44
C LEU A 113 -2.28 10.75 22.61
N LYS A 114 -2.61 11.96 22.12
CA LYS A 114 -1.67 13.10 22.14
C LYS A 114 -1.19 13.45 23.55
N GLU A 115 -2.07 13.29 24.54
CA GLU A 115 -1.82 13.60 25.96
C GLU A 115 -1.32 12.38 26.76
N GLN A 116 -1.05 11.24 26.10
CA GLN A 116 -0.70 9.97 26.75
C GLN A 116 0.61 9.39 26.20
N PRO A 117 1.78 10.01 26.48
CA PRO A 117 3.04 9.71 25.82
C PRO A 117 3.52 8.25 26.01
N ALA A 118 3.34 7.68 27.21
CA ALA A 118 3.75 6.30 27.48
C ALA A 118 2.92 5.27 26.70
N LEU A 119 1.63 5.56 26.53
CA LEU A 119 0.69 4.72 25.79
C LEU A 119 0.90 4.86 24.29
N LEU A 120 1.13 6.09 23.81
CA LEU A 120 1.52 6.35 22.43
C LEU A 120 2.81 5.59 22.07
N ALA A 121 3.83 5.60 22.93
CA ALA A 121 5.06 4.86 22.70
C ALA A 121 4.82 3.35 22.54
N GLN A 122 3.91 2.76 23.33
CA GLN A 122 3.51 1.36 23.19
C GLN A 122 2.75 1.10 21.88
N ALA A 123 1.84 1.98 21.50
CA ALA A 123 1.11 1.88 20.24
C ALA A 123 2.04 2.02 19.02
N VAL A 124 3.01 2.93 19.06
CA VAL A 124 4.05 3.07 18.04
C VAL A 124 4.88 1.80 17.94
N ALA A 125 5.33 1.24 19.07
CA ALA A 125 6.08 -0.02 19.09
C ALA A 125 5.28 -1.18 18.49
N ARG A 126 3.98 -1.29 18.82
CA ARG A 126 3.06 -2.28 18.26
C ARG A 126 2.89 -2.10 16.74
N ALA A 127 2.71 -0.87 16.27
CA ALA A 127 2.58 -0.56 14.85
C ALA A 127 3.84 -0.94 14.07
N VAL A 128 5.02 -0.53 14.57
CA VAL A 128 6.32 -0.87 13.97
C VAL A 128 6.55 -2.38 13.98
N ALA A 129 6.15 -3.10 15.04
CA ALA A 129 6.23 -4.55 15.09
C ALA A 129 5.40 -5.25 14.01
N VAL A 130 4.20 -4.72 13.69
CA VAL A 130 3.42 -5.20 12.52
C VAL A 130 4.17 -4.91 11.22
N GLY A 131 4.77 -3.72 11.08
CA GLY A 131 5.63 -3.39 9.94
C GLY A 131 6.83 -4.34 9.81
N ASP A 132 7.50 -4.68 10.92
CA ASP A 132 8.61 -5.64 10.98
C ASP A 132 8.16 -7.06 10.60
N PHE A 133 6.98 -7.47 11.08
CA PHE A 133 6.36 -8.73 10.69
C PHE A 133 6.15 -8.81 9.17
N ILE A 134 5.62 -7.76 8.54
CA ILE A 134 5.46 -7.69 7.07
C ILE A 134 6.83 -7.82 6.39
N LYS A 135 7.83 -7.04 6.83
CA LYS A 135 9.18 -7.05 6.25
C LYS A 135 9.86 -8.41 6.32
N SER A 136 9.68 -9.14 7.41
CA SER A 136 10.25 -10.49 7.57
C SER A 136 9.74 -11.47 6.51
N HIS A 137 8.50 -11.29 6.05
CA HIS A 137 7.88 -12.06 4.96
C HIS A 137 8.25 -11.55 3.55
N MET A 138 9.01 -10.47 3.49
CA MET A 138 9.56 -9.87 2.27
C MET A 138 11.09 -10.00 2.23
N ASN A 139 11.61 -11.10 2.78
CA ASN A 139 13.04 -11.40 2.88
C ASN A 139 13.84 -10.26 3.53
N ASP A 140 13.31 -9.73 4.64
CA ASP A 140 13.86 -8.60 5.41
C ASP A 140 14.14 -7.35 4.58
N LEU A 141 13.52 -7.24 3.39
CA LEU A 141 13.80 -6.22 2.39
C LEU A 141 15.30 -6.16 2.02
N ARG A 142 15.95 -7.33 1.84
CA ARG A 142 17.37 -7.41 1.45
C ARG A 142 17.65 -6.71 0.13
N ARG A 143 18.90 -6.24 -0.05
CA ARG A 143 19.35 -5.55 -1.27
C ARG A 143 19.03 -6.39 -2.52
N GLY A 144 18.48 -5.71 -3.54
CA GLY A 144 18.04 -6.35 -4.77
C GLY A 144 16.59 -6.82 -4.75
N SER A 145 15.89 -6.70 -3.61
CA SER A 145 14.44 -6.84 -3.56
C SER A 145 13.75 -5.72 -4.35
N ILE A 146 12.64 -6.08 -4.96
CA ILE A 146 11.73 -5.23 -5.72
C ILE A 146 10.39 -5.30 -5.00
N ILE A 147 9.92 -4.15 -4.58
CA ILE A 147 8.72 -4.00 -3.78
C ILE A 147 7.64 -3.35 -4.63
N ILE A 148 6.46 -3.96 -4.65
CA ILE A 148 5.31 -3.46 -5.39
C ILE A 148 4.13 -3.36 -4.44
N ALA A 149 3.68 -2.14 -4.14
CA ALA A 149 2.40 -1.95 -3.48
C ALA A 149 1.27 -1.96 -4.52
N VAL A 150 0.10 -2.42 -4.11
CA VAL A 150 -1.11 -2.40 -4.93
C VAL A 150 -2.23 -1.83 -4.08
N HIS A 151 -2.87 -0.81 -4.62
CA HIS A 151 -3.89 -0.01 -3.98
C HIS A 151 -5.06 0.23 -4.93
N ASN A 152 -6.17 0.63 -4.35
CA ASN A 152 -7.29 1.20 -5.07
C ASN A 152 -7.66 2.55 -4.48
N ASN A 153 -7.71 3.59 -5.31
CA ASN A 153 -8.18 4.92 -4.94
C ASN A 153 -9.63 5.13 -5.42
N THR A 154 -10.29 6.15 -4.90
CA THR A 154 -11.67 6.47 -5.29
C THR A 154 -11.71 7.54 -6.38
N ASP A 155 -12.78 7.50 -7.18
CA ASP A 155 -13.08 8.38 -8.32
C ASP A 155 -12.91 9.88 -8.02
N GLY A 156 -11.99 10.49 -8.76
CA GLY A 156 -11.68 11.93 -8.83
C GLY A 156 -11.05 12.51 -7.57
N PHE A 157 -10.34 13.63 -7.71
CA PHE A 157 -9.83 14.37 -6.55
C PHE A 157 -10.91 15.22 -5.87
N ASP A 158 -11.04 15.07 -4.55
CA ASP A 158 -12.04 15.75 -3.73
C ASP A 158 -11.98 17.30 -3.75
N ASP A 159 -10.84 17.86 -4.13
CA ASP A 159 -10.56 19.30 -4.12
C ASP A 159 -10.16 19.83 -5.53
N ASP A 160 -10.78 19.25 -6.57
CA ASP A 160 -10.68 19.72 -7.96
C ASP A 160 -11.96 20.41 -8.49
N GLY A 161 -13.04 20.42 -7.69
CA GLY A 161 -14.31 21.06 -8.03
C GLY A 161 -15.19 20.27 -9.01
N LYS A 162 -14.85 19.01 -9.33
CA LYS A 162 -15.62 18.16 -10.27
C LYS A 162 -16.43 17.06 -9.58
N GLY A 163 -16.52 17.09 -8.26
CA GLY A 163 -17.28 16.11 -7.47
C GLY A 163 -16.56 14.78 -7.26
N GLY A 164 -15.24 14.75 -7.40
CA GLY A 164 -14.42 13.63 -6.94
C GLY A 164 -14.52 13.43 -5.42
N VAL A 165 -14.15 12.24 -4.95
CA VAL A 165 -14.15 11.88 -3.51
C VAL A 165 -12.84 11.25 -3.06
N GLY A 166 -11.89 11.08 -3.98
CA GLY A 166 -10.57 10.52 -3.75
C GLY A 166 -9.51 11.49 -3.30
N THR A 167 -8.47 10.91 -2.72
CA THR A 167 -7.32 11.61 -2.15
C THR A 167 -6.01 11.25 -2.84
N VAL A 168 -6.08 10.55 -3.97
CA VAL A 168 -4.92 10.14 -4.79
C VAL A 168 -5.33 10.28 -6.25
N SER A 169 -4.80 11.28 -6.95
CA SER A 169 -4.94 11.44 -8.40
C SER A 169 -3.78 12.24 -8.97
N MET A 170 -3.59 12.19 -10.29
CA MET A 170 -2.60 13.01 -11.00
C MET A 170 -2.85 14.51 -10.81
N VAL A 171 -4.11 14.94 -10.69
CA VAL A 171 -4.46 16.35 -10.41
C VAL A 171 -3.97 16.76 -9.04
N ARG A 172 -4.22 15.93 -8.02
CA ARG A 172 -3.71 16.20 -6.66
C ARG A 172 -2.19 16.26 -6.62
N TYR A 173 -1.51 15.32 -7.27
CA TYR A 173 -0.04 15.31 -7.30
C TYR A 173 0.52 16.54 -8.03
N GLN A 174 -0.13 17.00 -9.10
CA GLN A 174 0.25 18.25 -9.77
C GLN A 174 0.10 19.45 -8.83
N LYS A 175 -1.05 19.58 -8.15
CA LYS A 175 -1.28 20.64 -7.16
C LYS A 175 -0.23 20.63 -6.04
N LYS A 176 0.14 19.43 -5.54
CA LYS A 176 1.19 19.26 -4.54
C LYS A 176 2.56 19.69 -5.07
N LEU A 177 2.92 19.31 -6.29
CA LEU A 177 4.17 19.73 -6.92
C LEU A 177 4.22 21.26 -7.11
N ASP A 178 3.12 21.86 -7.57
CA ASP A 178 3.01 23.31 -7.82
C ASP A 178 3.11 24.13 -6.52
N THR A 179 2.68 23.53 -5.40
CA THR A 179 2.78 24.11 -4.05
C THR A 179 4.07 23.73 -3.32
N GLY A 180 5.03 23.10 -4.01
CA GLY A 180 6.38 22.87 -3.51
C GLY A 180 6.57 21.59 -2.69
N ALA A 181 5.72 20.58 -2.86
CA ALA A 181 5.87 19.29 -2.18
C ALA A 181 7.26 18.67 -2.41
N GLY A 182 8.02 18.45 -1.33
CA GLY A 182 9.39 17.97 -1.42
C GLY A 182 9.50 16.49 -1.81
N TYR A 183 8.51 15.66 -1.49
CA TYR A 183 8.52 14.23 -1.83
C TYR A 183 8.32 13.91 -3.32
N ILE A 184 7.97 14.89 -4.17
CA ILE A 184 7.74 14.68 -5.61
C ILE A 184 8.92 15.26 -6.41
N LEU A 185 9.59 14.42 -7.21
CA LEU A 185 10.65 14.87 -8.10
C LEU A 185 10.10 15.20 -9.50
N LYS A 186 9.16 14.41 -10.01
CA LYS A 186 8.66 14.58 -11.37
C LYS A 186 7.32 13.90 -11.59
N LEU A 187 6.49 14.50 -12.43
CA LEU A 187 5.25 13.91 -12.94
C LEU A 187 5.33 13.62 -14.45
N HIS A 188 4.49 12.69 -14.90
CA HIS A 188 4.13 12.52 -16.30
C HIS A 188 2.64 12.21 -16.39
N HIS A 189 1.92 13.05 -17.13
CA HIS A 189 0.53 12.84 -17.48
C HIS A 189 0.47 11.97 -18.74
N GLY A 190 -0.10 10.79 -18.57
CA GLY A 190 -0.36 9.82 -19.61
C GLY A 190 -1.77 9.97 -20.18
N THR A 191 -2.30 8.88 -20.74
CA THR A 191 -3.64 8.83 -21.36
C THR A 191 -4.68 8.10 -20.51
N HIS A 192 -4.27 7.57 -19.36
CA HIS A 192 -5.16 6.86 -18.44
C HIS A 192 -5.92 7.85 -17.57
N ASP A 193 -6.98 7.38 -16.91
CA ASP A 193 -7.70 8.15 -15.91
C ASP A 193 -6.73 8.71 -14.84
N GLU A 194 -7.01 9.89 -14.29
CA GLU A 194 -6.14 10.55 -13.32
C GLU A 194 -5.89 9.73 -12.06
N ASP A 195 -6.77 8.79 -11.75
CA ASP A 195 -6.67 7.87 -10.62
C ASP A 195 -5.85 6.61 -10.94
N ASP A 196 -5.66 6.29 -12.22
CA ASP A 196 -4.88 5.13 -12.67
C ASP A 196 -3.41 5.51 -12.90
N LEU A 197 -2.58 5.39 -11.85
CA LEU A 197 -1.20 5.87 -11.87
C LEU A 197 -0.19 4.92 -11.23
N PHE A 198 1.08 5.10 -11.59
CA PHE A 198 2.18 4.49 -10.85
C PHE A 198 2.94 5.53 -10.01
N PHE A 199 3.17 5.21 -8.74
CA PHE A 199 4.13 5.94 -7.89
C PHE A 199 5.43 5.13 -7.78
N ILE A 200 6.58 5.74 -8.09
CA ILE A 200 7.82 5.01 -8.39
C ILE A 200 9.03 5.70 -7.77
N THR A 201 10.02 4.92 -7.30
CA THR A 201 11.30 5.46 -6.81
C THR A 201 12.40 5.56 -7.86
N LYS A 202 12.42 4.66 -8.85
CA LYS A 202 13.55 4.56 -9.81
C LYS A 202 13.28 5.28 -11.13
N LYS A 203 14.17 6.24 -11.45
CA LYS A 203 14.22 6.97 -12.73
C LYS A 203 14.18 6.06 -13.97
N ARG A 204 14.79 4.86 -13.90
CA ARG A 204 14.79 3.90 -15.01
C ARG A 204 13.39 3.40 -15.34
N ASP A 205 12.61 3.08 -14.31
CA ASP A 205 11.25 2.57 -14.46
C ASP A 205 10.31 3.66 -14.91
N PHE A 206 10.45 4.86 -14.33
CA PHE A 206 9.75 6.05 -14.80
C PHE A 206 9.96 6.27 -16.31
N LYS A 207 11.20 6.23 -16.82
CA LYS A 207 11.49 6.40 -18.25
C LYS A 207 10.84 5.30 -19.11
N LYS A 208 10.82 4.05 -18.63
CA LYS A 208 10.23 2.91 -19.37
C LYS A 208 8.72 3.05 -19.47
N LEU A 209 8.04 3.25 -18.34
CA LEU A 209 6.58 3.37 -18.29
C LEU A 209 6.08 4.65 -18.97
N ARG A 210 6.88 5.73 -18.95
CA ARG A 210 6.55 6.96 -19.67
C ARG A 210 6.38 6.73 -21.16
N ARG A 211 7.25 5.93 -21.76
CA ARG A 211 7.16 5.57 -23.19
C ARG A 211 5.91 4.75 -23.53
N LEU A 212 5.24 4.20 -22.52
CA LEU A 212 4.01 3.43 -22.65
C LEU A 212 2.76 4.25 -22.31
N GLY A 213 2.89 5.56 -22.03
CA GLY A 213 1.74 6.45 -21.84
C GLY A 213 1.02 6.36 -20.48
N TYR A 214 1.68 5.85 -19.44
CA TYR A 214 1.10 5.80 -18.10
C TYR A 214 1.19 7.13 -17.36
N ASN A 215 0.25 7.37 -16.44
CA ASN A 215 0.34 8.40 -15.41
C ASN A 215 1.40 8.00 -14.39
N LEU A 216 2.35 8.90 -14.09
CA LEU A 216 3.51 8.58 -13.26
C LEU A 216 3.84 9.67 -12.27
N VAL A 217 4.14 9.25 -11.04
CA VAL A 217 4.75 10.05 -9.99
C VAL A 217 6.12 9.47 -9.67
N LEU A 218 7.17 10.28 -9.85
CA LEU A 218 8.52 9.94 -9.43
C LEU A 218 8.80 10.56 -8.06
N GLN A 219 9.05 9.72 -7.07
CA GLN A 219 9.43 10.14 -5.72
C GLN A 219 10.79 10.85 -5.71
N HIS A 220 10.90 11.89 -4.89
CA HIS A 220 12.17 12.56 -4.63
C HIS A 220 12.98 11.78 -3.60
N PRO A 221 14.28 11.54 -3.83
CA PRO A 221 15.13 10.79 -2.88
C PRO A 221 15.30 11.49 -1.51
N ARG A 222 14.88 12.75 -1.39
CA ARG A 222 14.98 13.51 -0.13
C ARG A 222 14.17 12.90 1.01
N VAL A 223 13.09 12.18 0.69
CA VAL A 223 12.28 11.41 1.63
C VAL A 223 13.11 10.44 2.48
N ALA A 224 14.30 10.05 2.00
CA ALA A 224 15.21 9.19 2.75
C ALA A 224 15.96 9.90 3.87
N VAL A 225 16.11 11.23 3.80
CA VAL A 225 16.96 12.03 4.69
C VAL A 225 16.21 13.13 5.43
N ASP A 226 15.05 13.55 4.92
CA ASP A 226 14.23 14.64 5.45
C ASP A 226 13.09 14.05 6.30
N PRO A 227 13.09 14.20 7.64
CA PRO A 227 12.06 13.63 8.51
C PRO A 227 10.66 14.17 8.25
N ASP A 228 10.54 15.40 7.76
CA ASP A 228 9.24 16.03 7.46
C ASP A 228 8.57 15.38 6.23
N GLU A 229 9.35 14.68 5.41
CA GLU A 229 8.92 13.92 4.24
C GLU A 229 8.79 12.41 4.54
N ASP A 230 9.03 11.97 5.79
CA ASP A 230 8.85 10.58 6.22
C ASP A 230 7.40 10.32 6.66
N ASP A 231 6.58 9.94 5.68
CA ASP A 231 5.20 9.56 5.92
C ASP A 231 5.02 8.11 6.43
N GLY A 232 6.11 7.39 6.68
CA GLY A 232 6.11 5.99 7.11
C GLY A 232 5.64 4.97 6.10
N SER A 233 5.49 5.36 4.83
CA SER A 233 5.14 4.43 3.76
C SER A 233 6.27 3.47 3.42
N LEU A 234 5.90 2.37 2.80
CA LEU A 234 6.86 1.40 2.27
C LEU A 234 7.73 2.03 1.16
N SER A 235 7.25 3.08 0.48
CA SER A 235 8.01 3.85 -0.51
C SER A 235 9.19 4.58 0.14
N VAL A 236 8.95 5.27 1.26
CA VAL A 236 9.98 5.99 2.03
C VAL A 236 11.01 5.01 2.57
N LEU A 237 10.56 3.92 3.21
CA LEU A 237 11.48 2.89 3.71
C LEU A 237 12.30 2.26 2.56
N SER A 238 11.66 2.03 1.41
CA SER A 238 12.36 1.51 0.23
C SER A 238 13.43 2.45 -0.26
N GLU A 239 13.17 3.76 -0.30
CA GLU A 239 14.19 4.75 -0.70
C GLU A 239 15.31 4.84 0.33
N LYS A 240 15.00 4.84 1.64
CA LYS A 240 15.99 4.75 2.74
C LYS A 240 16.91 3.53 2.62
N ARG A 241 16.39 2.41 2.14
CA ARG A 241 17.15 1.15 1.95
C ARG A 241 17.74 0.99 0.54
N GLY A 242 17.56 1.97 -0.34
CA GLY A 242 18.04 1.90 -1.72
C GLY A 242 17.35 0.81 -2.57
N LEU A 243 16.13 0.42 -2.21
CA LEU A 243 15.35 -0.63 -2.86
C LEU A 243 14.53 -0.06 -4.03
N ARG A 244 14.20 -0.94 -4.98
CA ARG A 244 13.33 -0.62 -6.11
C ARG A 244 11.88 -0.75 -5.64
N TYR A 245 11.11 0.33 -5.76
CA TYR A 245 9.72 0.39 -5.35
C TYR A 245 8.82 0.89 -6.47
N LEU A 246 7.66 0.26 -6.62
CA LEU A 246 6.55 0.69 -7.44
C LEU A 246 5.26 0.61 -6.63
N ASN A 247 4.31 1.45 -6.95
CA ASN A 247 2.94 1.38 -6.47
C ASN A 247 2.00 1.38 -7.68
N ILE A 248 0.96 0.55 -7.63
CA ILE A 248 -0.16 0.57 -8.56
C ILE A 248 -1.34 1.19 -7.84
N GLU A 249 -1.79 2.35 -8.32
CA GLU A 249 -3.05 2.98 -7.91
C GLU A 249 -4.02 2.84 -9.08
N ALA A 250 -5.24 2.39 -8.82
CA ALA A 250 -6.29 2.31 -9.83
C ALA A 250 -7.66 2.57 -9.23
N GLN A 251 -8.50 3.25 -10.01
CA GLN A 251 -9.79 3.71 -9.54
C GLN A 251 -10.69 2.56 -9.12
N ARG A 252 -11.40 2.78 -8.02
CA ARG A 252 -12.55 1.99 -7.59
C ARG A 252 -13.69 2.88 -7.17
N ARG A 253 -14.90 2.43 -7.48
CA ARG A 253 -16.15 3.05 -7.01
C ARG A 253 -17.21 1.96 -7.07
N GLU A 254 -18.14 1.96 -6.12
CA GLU A 254 -19.26 1.00 -6.17
C GLU A 254 -19.91 1.01 -7.56
N GLY A 255 -19.79 -0.11 -8.27
CA GLY A 255 -20.31 -0.30 -9.63
C GLY A 255 -19.42 0.14 -10.80
N CYS A 256 -18.27 0.79 -10.55
CA CYS A 256 -17.37 1.33 -11.59
C CYS A 256 -15.88 1.13 -11.23
N ASP A 257 -15.46 -0.12 -11.00
CA ASP A 257 -14.06 -0.44 -10.76
C ASP A 257 -13.25 -0.47 -12.07
N HIS A 258 -12.05 0.11 -12.06
CA HIS A 258 -11.11 0.04 -13.19
C HIS A 258 -10.31 -1.28 -13.19
N LEU A 259 -11.00 -2.41 -12.95
CA LEU A 259 -10.37 -3.73 -12.84
C LEU A 259 -9.53 -4.08 -14.08
N ASP A 260 -10.08 -3.89 -15.29
CA ASP A 260 -9.38 -4.20 -16.53
C ASP A 260 -8.10 -3.34 -16.71
N VAL A 261 -8.12 -2.10 -16.24
CA VAL A 261 -6.94 -1.21 -16.26
C VAL A 261 -5.92 -1.69 -15.24
N GLN A 262 -6.35 -1.97 -14.01
CA GLN A 262 -5.48 -2.45 -12.94
C GLN A 262 -4.82 -3.79 -13.30
N GLN A 263 -5.54 -4.71 -13.96
CA GLN A 263 -4.98 -5.95 -14.50
C GLN A 263 -3.87 -5.69 -15.54
N LYS A 264 -4.07 -4.74 -16.47
CA LYS A 264 -3.06 -4.33 -17.45
C LYS A 264 -1.83 -3.69 -16.77
N MET A 265 -2.04 -2.91 -15.72
CA MET A 265 -0.95 -2.33 -14.93
C MET A 265 -0.14 -3.41 -14.22
N VAL A 266 -0.81 -4.39 -13.60
CA VAL A 266 -0.18 -5.58 -13.01
C VAL A 266 0.64 -6.33 -14.07
N ASP A 267 0.06 -6.61 -15.24
CA ASP A 267 0.78 -7.25 -16.34
C ASP A 267 2.03 -6.49 -16.76
N GLN A 268 1.93 -5.17 -16.82
CA GLN A 268 3.05 -4.32 -17.18
C GLN A 268 4.15 -4.33 -16.11
N VAL A 269 3.79 -4.40 -14.83
CA VAL A 269 4.77 -4.58 -13.74
C VAL A 269 5.50 -5.89 -13.90
N PHE A 270 4.81 -7.00 -14.15
CA PHE A 270 5.46 -8.30 -14.40
C PHE A 270 6.45 -8.22 -15.57
N ARG A 271 6.10 -7.57 -16.69
CA ARG A 271 7.04 -7.34 -17.81
C ARG A 271 8.24 -6.47 -17.41
N LEU A 272 8.05 -5.52 -16.49
CA LEU A 272 9.06 -4.56 -16.07
C LEU A 272 10.06 -5.13 -15.03
N VAL A 273 9.63 -6.10 -14.23
CA VAL A 273 10.41 -6.70 -13.13
C VAL A 273 10.94 -8.10 -13.44
N ARG A 274 10.48 -8.73 -14.54
CA ARG A 274 11.13 -9.93 -15.08
C ARG A 274 12.63 -9.66 -15.33
N PRO A 275 13.51 -10.64 -15.01
CA PRO A 275 14.94 -10.56 -15.30
C PRO A 275 15.24 -10.26 -16.76
#